data_AF-X1KKH0-F1
#
_entry.id   AF-X1KKH0-F1
#
_cell.length_a   1.000
_cell.length_b   1.000
_cell.length_c   1.000
_cell.angle_alpha   90.00
_cell.angle_beta   90.00
_cell.angle_gamma   90.00
#
_symmetry.space_group_name_H-M   'P 1'
#
loop_
_entity.id
_entity.type
_entity.pdbx_description
1 polymer ?
#
loop_
_entity_poly.entity_id
_entity_poly.type
_entity_poly.pdbx_seq_one_letter_code
_entity_poly.pdbx_strand_id
1 'polypeptide(L)' 'RNINLTKLESRPSRTKPWEYVFYADFEGHLDGEVYQEAVKELQREATFIKILGSYPQAT' A
#
# COMPACT_ATOMS: atom_id res chain seq x y z
N ARG A 1 12.30 -7.71 2.07
CA ARG A 1 11.71 -7.06 3.28
C ARG A 1 10.71 -7.94 4.05
N ASN A 2 10.26 -9.09 3.53
CA ASN A 2 9.38 -10.04 4.23
C ASN A 2 8.19 -9.38 4.97
N ILE A 3 7.52 -8.46 4.26
CA ILE A 3 6.34 -7.76 4.76
C ILE A 3 5.12 -8.64 4.45
N ASN A 4 4.35 -8.98 5.48
CA ASN A 4 3.15 -9.77 5.30
C ASN A 4 2.00 -8.89 4.81
N LEU A 5 1.41 -9.26 3.66
CA LEU A 5 0.23 -8.60 3.10
C LEU A 5 -1.02 -9.35 3.55
N THR A 6 -1.95 -8.65 4.20
CA THR A 6 -3.23 -9.21 4.64
C THR A 6 -4.34 -8.96 3.62
N LYS A 7 -4.15 -7.96 2.76
CA LYS A 7 -5.07 -7.61 1.69
C LYS A 7 -4.33 -7.12 0.46
N LEU A 8 -4.78 -7.55 -0.71
CA LEU A 8 -4.36 -6.99 -2.00
C LEU A 8 -5.53 -7.08 -2.99
N GLU A 9 -6.18 -5.95 -3.25
CA GLU A 9 -7.28 -5.85 -4.22
C GLU A 9 -6.90 -4.90 -5.35
N SER A 10 -7.20 -5.29 -6.60
CA SER A 10 -7.10 -4.40 -7.75
C SER A 10 -8.48 -3.90 -8.16
N ARG A 11 -8.56 -2.64 -8.57
CA ARG A 11 -9.75 -2.03 -9.15
C ARG A 11 -9.34 -1.26 -10.40
N PRO A 12 -10.10 -1.34 -11.50
CA PRO A 12 -9.85 -0.48 -12.64
C PRO A 12 -10.03 0.99 -12.22
N SER A 13 -9.10 1.84 -12.65
CA SER A 13 -9.20 3.28 -12.43
C SER A 13 -10.46 3.82 -13.09
N ARG A 14 -11.23 4.63 -12.35
CA ARG A 14 -12.41 5.32 -12.90
C ARG A 14 -12.02 6.53 -13.75
N THR A 15 -10.78 6.99 -13.62
CA THR A 15 -10.30 8.25 -14.20
C THR A 15 -9.70 8.05 -15.58
N LYS A 16 -9.01 6.91 -15.80
CA LYS A 16 -8.31 6.62 -17.05
C LYS A 16 -8.45 5.15 -17.43
N PRO A 17 -8.67 4.84 -18.73
CA PRO A 17 -8.62 3.47 -19.23
C PRO A 17 -7.27 2.82 -18.95
N TRP A 18 -7.28 1.51 -18.66
CA TRP A 18 -6.09 0.66 -18.48
C TRP A 18 -5.19 0.98 -17.28
N GLU A 19 -5.56 1.96 -16.46
CA GLU A 19 -4.92 2.17 -15.16
C GLU A 19 -5.62 1.32 -14.08
N TYR A 20 -4.86 0.87 -13.10
CA TYR A 20 -5.36 0.10 -11.97
C TYR A 20 -5.00 0.79 -10.66
N VAL A 21 -5.93 0.78 -9.72
CA VAL A 21 -5.72 1.19 -8.34
C VAL A 21 -5.64 -0.06 -7.49
N PHE A 22 -4.59 -0.15 -6.69
CA PHE A 22 -4.41 -1.25 -5.74
C PHE A 22 -4.71 -0.76 -4.33
N TYR A 23 -5.53 -1.53 -3.62
CA TYR A 23 -5.72 -1.41 -2.17
C TYR A 23 -4.94 -2.53 -1.51
N ALA A 24 -4.01 -2.16 -0.64
CA ALA A 24 -3.16 -3.11 0.04
C ALA A 24 -3.12 -2.82 1.54
N ASP A 25 -3.30 -3.86 2.34
CA ASP A 25 -3.11 -3.84 3.79
C ASP A 25 -1.96 -4.78 4.14
N PHE A 26 -1.15 -4.39 5.12
CA PHE A 26 0.00 -5.17 5.57
C PHE A 26 0.11 -5.17 7.09
N GLU A 27 0.78 -6.18 7.63
CA GLU A 27 1.10 -6.23 9.06
C GLU A 27 2.30 -5.35 9.39
N GLY A 28 2.09 -4.40 10.30
CA GLY A 28 3.11 -3.49 10.77
C GLY A 28 2.62 -2.08 11.01
N HIS A 29 3.55 -1.21 11.39
CA HIS A 29 3.31 0.21 11.57
C HIS A 29 4.19 1.02 10.62
N LEU A 30 3.64 2.09 10.03
CA LEU A 30 4.35 2.91 9.05
C LEU A 30 5.64 3.56 9.61
N ASP A 31 5.74 3.71 10.93
CA ASP A 31 6.92 4.28 11.58
C ASP A 31 8.13 3.34 11.57
N GLY A 32 7.95 2.06 11.28
CA GLY A 32 9.06 1.13 11.14
C GLY A 32 9.87 1.38 9.87
N GLU A 33 11.20 1.42 10.00
CA GLU A 33 12.13 1.76 8.91
C GLU A 33 11.91 0.90 7.66
N VAL A 34 11.71 -0.41 7.83
CA VAL A 34 11.47 -1.36 6.74
C VAL A 34 10.21 -1.00 5.92
N TYR A 35 9.16 -0.51 6.58
CA TYR A 35 7.92 -0.11 5.93
C TYR A 35 8.06 1.23 5.22
N GLN A 36 8.74 2.19 5.84
CA GLN A 36 9.04 3.48 5.20
C GLN A 36 9.86 3.31 3.93
N GLU A 37 10.86 2.43 3.96
CA GLU A 37 11.68 2.11 2.80
C GLU A 37 10.84 1.45 1.68
N ALA A 38 9.98 0.50 2.02
CA ALA A 38 9.07 -0.13 1.07
C ALA A 38 8.12 0.89 0.41
N VAL A 39 7.56 1.82 1.19
CA VAL A 39 6.70 2.89 0.64
C VAL A 39 7.49 3.83 -0.25
N LYS A 40 8.73 4.20 0.11
CA LYS A 40 9.60 5.04 -0.72
C LYS A 40 9.91 4.40 -2.07
N GLU A 41 10.12 3.09 -2.11
CA GLU A 41 10.29 2.37 -3.38
C GLU A 41 9.00 2.33 -4.18
N LEU A 42 7.86 2.04 -3.54
CA LEU A 42 6.56 2.07 -4.22
C LEU A 42 6.27 3.45 -4.84
N GLN A 43 6.66 4.54 -4.18
CA GLN A 43 6.48 5.91 -4.71
C GLN A 43 7.24 6.17 -6.01
N ARG A 44 8.26 5.37 -6.33
CA ARG A 44 9.02 5.47 -7.60
C ARG A 44 8.32 4.74 -8.74
N GLU A 45 7.63 3.65 -8.43
CA GLU A 45 6.99 2.77 -9.41
C GLU A 45 5.52 3.16 -9.66
N ALA A 46 4.83 3.64 -8.64
CA ALA A 46 3.41 3.99 -8.71
C ALA A 46 3.20 5.46 -9.08
N THR A 47 2.26 5.72 -9.99
CA THR A 47 1.86 7.08 -10.39
C THR A 47 1.35 7.91 -9.21
N PHE A 48 0.74 7.26 -8.22
CA PHE A 48 0.21 7.90 -7.03
C PHE A 48 0.11 6.89 -5.88
N ILE A 49 0.37 7.36 -4.66
CA ILE A 49 0.19 6.60 -3.43
C ILE A 49 -0.54 7.46 -2.41
N LYS A 50 -1.53 6.85 -1.75
CA LYS A 50 -2.21 7.43 -0.60
C LYS A 50 -2.09 6.48 0.58
N ILE A 51 -1.49 6.97 1.66
CA ILE A 51 -1.45 6.27 2.93
C ILE A 51 -2.75 6.59 3.67
N LEU A 52 -3.55 5.56 3.98
CA LEU A 52 -4.80 5.71 4.72
C LEU A 52 -4.59 5.74 6.24
N GLY A 53 -3.44 5.23 6.70
CA GLY A 53 -3.04 5.24 8.11
C GLY A 53 -2.65 3.84 8.59
N SER A 54 -2.11 3.78 9.81
CA SER A 54 -1.92 2.54 10.55
C SER A 54 -2.96 2.49 11.67
N TYR A 55 -3.53 1.30 11.91
CA TYR A 55 -4.56 1.08 12.91
C TYR A 55 -4.33 -0.24 13.64
N PRO A 56 -4.75 -0.37 14.91
CA PRO A 56 -4.68 -1.63 15.63
C PRO A 56 -5.49 -2.72 14.94
N GLN A 57 -4.97 -3.94 14.92
CA GLN A 57 -5.71 -5.10 14.42
C GLN A 57 -6.97 -5.31 15.28
N ALA A 58 -8.10 -5.63 14.63
CA ALA A 58 -9.32 -6.00 15.34
C ALA A 58 -9.14 -7.35 16.05
N THR A 59 -9.59 -7.43 17.30
CA THR A 59 -9.59 -8.64 18.13
C THR A 59 -10.64 -9.65 17.68
#